data_AF-K0KM05-F1
#
_entry.id   AF-K0KM05-F1
#
_cell.length_a   1.000
_cell.length_b   1.000
_cell.length_c   1.000
_cell.angle_alpha   90.00
_cell.angle_beta   90.00
_cell.angle_gamma   90.00
#
_symmetry.space_group_name_H-M   'P 1'
#
loop_
_entity.id
_entity.type
_entity.pdbx_description
1 polymer ?
#
loop_
_entity_poly.entity_id
_entity_poly.type
_entity_poly.pdbx_seq_one_letter_code
_entity_poly.pdbx_strand_id
1 'polypeptide(L)'
;MIFLIFLKWFTRKQCSDTHFMDRLKVHTPYNPARILNNFCSSGFNHKISHINFPDAEFLSSSDYSFLNTSKVKFNIRKLRKLEYHISNKGSKTFNFNIEYCTALENLILVGLHEEFTFPKSFVFPKNLKIIPPSSYSTDLQSQKLFNSQWAQKFEYLSLEASSYMYSSSYMYSNPISMIGLDFPNLKEFNVRNQIAYCINFQNFTADSLKKFSIFSLDTDVIIDGFRAKNIENFTISANSCIIDNFEKITNLEDFKINVKKMPKFTYYEDKKKFKNNCWSFLRMAKKGSVTGYKHILRGLEMVNLEQLELLKVKCASLSLEPDTTAQFPSLTSLHIDGYCDGTLGVISEKTAPFRFNAPHLKFLKLGCRIYTPNLHEYISQNFPELAELIISYDQTVGYIRPNPLTIANSVFKNLETLKLSIPGRSIILSRCRFPRLQTLESINNGAFIKKLEFKQVKAPKLTELTIRNYNILSVGPFTNRIYPKLKSIKIKNCKIPTGVKIVRFKILENIDVD
;
A
#
# COMPACT_ATOMS: atom_id res chain seq x y z
N MET A 1 -18.14 14.71 49.86
CA MET A 1 -17.81 16.10 50.25
C MET A 1 -16.68 16.58 49.34
N ILE A 2 -16.89 17.70 48.67
CA ILE A 2 -16.03 18.27 47.62
C ILE A 2 -14.73 18.79 48.22
N PHE A 3 -13.58 18.61 47.54
CA PHE A 3 -12.37 19.38 47.79
C PHE A 3 -11.75 19.88 46.48
N LEU A 4 -11.65 21.20 46.38
CA LEU A 4 -10.93 21.98 45.37
C LEU A 4 -9.43 21.99 45.71
N ILE A 5 -8.56 21.89 44.70
CA ILE A 5 -7.13 22.21 44.82
C ILE A 5 -6.77 23.26 43.76
N PHE A 6 -6.29 24.42 44.22
CA PHE A 6 -5.68 25.47 43.41
C PHE A 6 -4.19 25.16 43.19
N LEU A 7 -3.67 25.41 41.99
CA LEU A 7 -2.23 25.50 41.73
C LEU A 7 -1.91 26.87 41.12
N LYS A 8 -1.00 27.59 41.78
CA LYS A 8 -0.49 28.90 41.36
C LYS A 8 0.88 28.70 40.71
N TRP A 9 1.02 29.22 39.50
CA TRP A 9 2.26 29.22 38.72
C TRP A 9 3.25 30.24 39.33
N PHE A 10 4.50 29.84 39.58
CA PHE A 10 5.58 30.79 39.87
C PHE A 10 6.39 31.01 38.60
N THR A 11 6.29 32.19 38.01
CA THR A 11 7.23 32.68 37.00
C THR A 11 8.52 33.14 37.68
N ARG A 12 9.66 32.72 37.09
CA ARG A 12 11.03 33.19 37.32
C ARG A 12 11.55 33.23 38.78
N LYS A 13 12.37 32.23 39.14
CA LYS A 13 13.81 32.41 39.45
C LYS A 13 14.41 31.07 39.88
N GLN A 14 15.61 30.78 39.37
CA GLN A 14 16.55 29.75 39.81
C GLN A 14 16.01 28.31 39.87
N CYS A 15 16.27 27.56 38.79
CA CYS A 15 16.48 26.12 38.89
C CYS A 15 17.92 25.85 38.46
N SER A 16 18.84 25.84 39.43
CA SER A 16 20.19 25.30 39.27
C SER A 16 20.25 23.78 39.48
N ASP A 17 19.12 23.12 39.76
CA ASP A 17 19.14 21.74 40.21
C ASP A 17 18.60 20.80 39.12
N THR A 18 19.40 19.77 38.87
CA THR A 18 19.28 18.71 37.85
C THR A 18 18.10 17.75 38.09
N HIS A 19 17.15 18.15 38.92
CA HIS A 19 16.02 17.35 39.38
C HIS A 19 14.76 18.22 39.43
N PHE A 20 13.73 17.83 38.69
CA PHE A 20 12.40 18.39 38.87
C PHE A 20 11.72 17.67 40.05
N MET A 21 11.27 18.43 41.05
CA MET A 21 10.65 17.92 42.28
C MET A 21 9.24 18.49 42.43
N ASP A 22 8.22 17.71 42.12
CA ASP A 22 6.85 18.06 42.46
C ASP A 22 6.50 17.58 43.87
N ARG A 23 5.89 18.46 44.67
CA ARG A 23 5.34 18.10 45.99
C ARG A 23 3.86 17.75 45.84
N LEU A 24 3.54 16.47 45.74
CA LEU A 24 2.17 15.98 45.91
C LEU A 24 1.88 15.78 47.40
N LYS A 25 1.01 16.62 48.00
CA LYS A 25 0.41 16.34 49.32
C LYS A 25 -0.82 15.47 49.09
N VAL A 26 -0.71 14.17 49.36
CA VAL A 26 -1.83 13.23 49.32
C VAL A 26 -1.96 12.56 50.68
N HIS A 27 -3.08 12.80 51.37
CA HIS A 27 -3.41 12.12 52.62
C HIS A 27 -4.37 10.97 52.34
N THR A 28 -3.86 9.76 52.05
CA THR A 28 -4.52 8.43 52.19
C THR A 28 -3.64 7.31 51.59
N PRO A 29 -3.82 6.02 51.98
CA PRO A 29 -2.88 4.96 51.67
C PRO A 29 -2.87 4.55 50.18
N TYR A 30 -1.68 4.11 49.78
CA TYR A 30 -1.14 4.01 48.41
C TYR A 30 -1.96 3.16 47.41
N ASN A 31 -2.32 3.77 46.28
CA ASN A 31 -2.54 3.07 45.02
C ASN A 31 -1.87 3.89 43.88
N PRO A 32 -0.72 3.44 43.34
CA PRO A 32 0.00 4.15 42.28
C PRO A 32 -0.84 4.47 41.04
N ALA A 33 -1.78 3.58 40.68
CA ALA A 33 -2.70 3.80 39.56
C ALA A 33 -3.68 4.95 39.83
N ARG A 34 -4.02 5.20 41.11
CA ARG A 34 -4.92 6.28 41.53
C ARG A 34 -4.19 7.63 41.59
N ILE A 35 -2.91 7.65 41.96
CA ILE A 35 -2.03 8.82 41.87
C ILE A 35 -1.79 9.19 40.41
N LEU A 36 -1.53 8.21 39.54
CA LEU A 36 -1.38 8.40 38.10
C LEU A 36 -2.68 8.96 37.48
N ASN A 37 -3.84 8.38 37.83
CA ASN A 37 -5.12 8.92 37.39
C ASN A 37 -5.36 10.34 37.90
N ASN A 38 -4.99 10.68 39.14
CA ASN A 38 -5.13 12.03 39.68
C ASN A 38 -4.14 13.03 39.05
N PHE A 39 -2.91 12.63 38.73
CA PHE A 39 -1.95 13.48 38.00
C PHE A 39 -2.38 13.72 36.55
N CYS A 40 -2.93 12.70 35.90
CA CYS A 40 -3.51 12.77 34.56
C CYS A 40 -4.89 13.44 34.49
N SER A 41 -5.56 13.66 35.63
CA SER A 41 -6.92 14.27 35.73
C SER A 41 -6.97 15.59 36.47
N SER A 42 -5.93 15.95 37.24
CA SER A 42 -5.72 17.32 37.71
C SER A 42 -5.53 18.18 36.48
N GLY A 43 -6.51 19.06 36.20
CA GLY A 43 -6.68 19.87 35.00
C GLY A 43 -5.54 20.83 34.66
N PHE A 44 -4.33 20.31 34.49
CA PHE A 44 -3.34 20.92 33.64
C PHE A 44 -3.83 20.76 32.21
N ASN A 45 -3.75 21.85 31.45
CA ASN A 45 -3.98 21.90 30.01
C ASN A 45 -2.97 21.05 29.20
N HIS A 46 -2.32 20.06 29.84
CA HIS A 46 -1.24 19.25 29.30
C HIS A 46 -1.39 17.84 29.88
N LYS A 47 -1.76 16.89 29.03
CA LYS A 47 -1.82 15.47 29.40
C LYS A 47 -0.53 14.81 28.91
N ILE A 48 0.38 14.48 29.82
CA ILE A 48 1.57 13.68 29.49
C ILE A 48 1.14 12.22 29.65
N SER A 49 0.53 11.64 28.61
CA SER A 49 0.29 10.21 28.56
C SER A 49 1.57 9.51 28.09
N HIS A 50 2.01 8.49 28.81
CA HIS A 50 3.17 7.63 28.50
C HIS A 50 4.54 8.14 28.95
N ILE A 51 4.70 8.35 30.26
CA ILE A 51 5.98 8.06 30.90
C ILE A 51 5.99 6.54 31.13
N ASN A 52 6.73 5.78 30.31
CA ASN A 52 7.12 4.43 30.72
C ASN A 52 8.04 4.59 31.91
N PHE A 53 7.73 3.93 33.03
CA PHE A 53 8.50 3.98 34.27
C PHE A 53 9.62 2.93 34.24
N PRO A 54 10.82 3.26 33.75
CA PRO A 54 12.03 2.79 34.39
C PRO A 54 12.88 3.93 34.96
N ASP A 55 12.46 5.21 34.83
CA ASP A 55 13.27 6.39 35.19
C ASP A 55 12.76 7.19 36.40
N ALA A 56 11.85 6.63 37.20
CA ALA A 56 11.47 7.22 38.48
C ALA A 56 12.08 6.42 39.63
N GLU A 57 12.96 7.07 40.40
CA GLU A 57 13.43 6.55 41.68
C GLU A 57 12.41 6.93 42.76
N PHE A 58 11.83 5.92 43.41
CA PHE A 58 11.05 6.08 44.62
C PHE A 58 12.01 6.07 45.80
N LEU A 59 12.21 7.22 46.44
CA LEU A 59 13.00 7.28 47.67
C LEU A 59 12.09 6.86 48.84
N SER A 60 12.48 5.80 49.57
CA SER A 60 11.80 5.46 50.82
C SER A 60 12.06 6.57 51.85
N SER A 61 11.00 7.02 52.50
CA SER A 61 11.06 8.02 53.57
C SER A 61 11.70 7.42 54.83
N SER A 62 13.03 7.40 54.94
CA SER A 62 13.68 7.01 56.20
C SER A 62 14.02 8.18 57.13
N ASP A 63 13.96 9.45 56.69
CA ASP A 63 14.47 10.55 57.53
C ASP A 63 13.45 11.65 57.92
N TYR A 64 12.15 11.45 57.69
CA TYR A 64 11.13 12.39 58.17
C TYR A 64 9.90 11.65 58.70
N SER A 65 9.96 11.28 59.99
CA SER A 65 8.76 11.02 60.77
C SER A 65 7.83 12.23 60.68
N PHE A 66 6.56 12.01 60.34
CA PHE A 66 5.41 12.92 60.35
C PHE A 66 4.83 13.46 59.03
N LEU A 67 5.42 13.23 57.85
CA LEU A 67 4.71 13.50 56.58
C LEU A 67 4.99 12.42 55.54
N ASN A 68 3.96 11.61 55.26
CA ASN A 68 3.97 10.51 54.30
C ASN A 68 3.89 11.04 52.84
N THR A 69 4.81 11.92 52.46
CA THR A 69 4.93 12.44 51.09
C THR A 69 6.01 11.65 50.34
N SER A 70 5.60 10.68 49.53
CA SER A 70 6.48 10.10 48.51
C SER A 70 6.86 11.19 47.50
N LYS A 71 8.14 11.53 47.41
CA LYS A 71 8.66 12.38 46.33
C LYS A 71 8.95 11.50 45.12
N VAL A 72 8.26 11.74 44.02
CA VAL A 72 8.57 11.12 42.72
C VAL A 72 9.56 12.03 42.02
N LYS A 73 10.81 11.57 41.84
CA LYS A 73 11.79 12.27 41.00
C LYS A 73 11.69 11.74 39.57
N PHE A 74 11.48 12.62 38.60
CA PHE A 74 11.61 12.28 37.20
C PHE A 74 13.04 12.57 36.74
N ASN A 75 13.75 11.54 36.26
CA ASN A 75 15.06 11.76 35.63
C ASN A 75 14.88 12.17 34.16
N ILE A 76 14.59 13.45 33.97
CA ILE A 76 14.38 14.06 32.65
C ILE A 76 15.60 13.87 31.72
N ARG A 77 16.81 13.69 32.27
CA ARG A 77 18.04 13.42 31.48
C ARG A 77 18.06 12.04 30.82
N LYS A 78 17.28 11.07 31.33
CA LYS A 78 17.17 9.72 30.74
C LYS A 78 15.96 9.56 29.81
N LEU A 79 15.09 10.57 29.73
CA LEU A 79 13.85 10.51 28.96
C LEU A 79 14.12 10.37 27.46
N ARG A 80 13.91 9.17 26.90
CA ARG A 80 14.12 8.88 25.47
C ARG A 80 12.90 9.11 24.58
N LYS A 81 11.70 9.13 25.16
CA LYS A 81 10.43 9.29 24.45
C LYS A 81 9.50 10.23 25.18
N LEU A 82 8.88 11.16 24.45
CA LEU A 82 7.89 12.09 24.99
C LEU A 82 6.69 12.15 24.07
N GLU A 83 5.49 12.02 24.64
CA GLU A 83 4.23 12.34 23.97
C GLU A 83 3.63 13.57 24.65
N TYR A 84 3.42 14.62 23.85
CA TYR A 84 2.99 15.93 24.33
C TYR A 84 1.64 16.30 23.71
N HIS A 85 0.61 16.39 24.57
CA HIS A 85 -0.73 16.81 24.17
C HIS A 85 -0.87 18.32 24.36
N ILE A 86 -1.08 19.01 23.25
CA ILE A 86 -1.33 20.45 23.17
C ILE A 86 -2.83 20.66 23.40
N SER A 87 -3.20 21.40 24.45
CA SER A 87 -4.62 21.67 24.70
C SER A 87 -5.21 22.61 23.67
N ASN A 88 -6.47 22.33 23.34
CA ASN A 88 -7.29 23.11 22.42
C ASN A 88 -7.65 24.53 22.94
N LYS A 89 -7.28 24.90 24.18
CA LYS A 89 -7.73 26.13 24.87
C LYS A 89 -6.58 27.04 25.34
N GLY A 90 -5.58 27.28 24.49
CA GLY A 90 -4.66 28.41 24.67
C GLY A 90 -3.17 28.10 24.87
N SER A 91 -2.71 26.90 24.53
CA SER A 91 -1.27 26.59 24.57
C SER A 91 -0.54 27.17 23.35
N LYS A 92 0.00 28.40 23.46
CA LYS A 92 0.69 29.08 22.35
C LYS A 92 2.14 28.65 22.14
N THR A 93 2.73 27.92 23.09
CA THR A 93 4.13 27.50 23.01
C THR A 93 4.38 26.19 23.78
N PHE A 94 5.49 25.54 23.42
CA PHE A 94 6.03 24.41 24.17
C PHE A 94 6.53 24.89 25.54
N ASN A 95 5.88 24.43 26.62
CA ASN A 95 6.15 24.87 28.00
C ASN A 95 6.98 23.87 28.82
N PHE A 96 7.36 22.74 28.22
CA PHE A 96 8.18 21.75 28.89
C PHE A 96 9.66 22.13 28.73
N ASN A 97 10.38 22.22 29.84
CA ASN A 97 11.77 22.68 29.86
C ASN A 97 12.71 21.58 29.34
N ILE A 98 12.69 21.40 28.02
CA ILE A 98 13.38 20.31 27.30
C ILE A 98 14.89 20.50 27.23
N GLU A 99 15.40 21.67 27.64
CA GLU A 99 16.84 21.97 27.65
C GLU A 99 17.64 20.93 28.47
N TYR A 100 16.96 20.18 29.35
CA TYR A 100 17.53 19.10 30.15
C TYR A 100 17.26 17.68 29.62
N CYS A 101 16.50 17.51 28.53
CA CYS A 101 16.18 16.23 27.89
C CYS A 101 17.20 15.83 26.82
N THR A 102 18.49 15.79 27.19
CA THR A 102 19.57 15.50 26.23
C THR A 102 19.49 14.10 25.61
N ALA A 103 18.78 13.15 26.24
CA ALA A 103 18.60 11.79 25.74
C ALA A 103 17.32 11.58 24.91
N LEU A 104 16.55 12.64 24.62
CA LEU A 104 15.30 12.50 23.89
C LEU A 104 15.56 12.08 22.44
N GLU A 105 15.08 10.90 22.08
CA GLU A 105 15.20 10.34 20.74
C GLU A 105 13.88 10.41 19.96
N ASN A 106 12.74 10.42 20.67
CA ASN A 106 11.41 10.38 20.07
C ASN A 106 10.47 11.41 20.68
N LEU A 107 9.81 12.19 19.83
CA LEU A 107 8.77 13.14 20.22
C LEU A 107 7.49 12.86 19.43
N ILE A 108 6.39 12.73 20.14
CA ILE A 108 5.04 12.65 19.60
C ILE A 108 4.31 13.93 20.02
N LEU A 109 3.83 14.71 19.06
CA LEU A 109 3.06 15.93 19.30
C LEU A 109 1.61 15.66 18.93
N VAL A 110 0.70 15.82 19.88
CA VAL A 110 -0.74 15.61 19.68
C VAL A 110 -1.45 16.96 19.82
N GLY A 111 -2.34 17.31 18.89
CA GLY A 111 -3.12 18.55 18.96
C GLY A 111 -2.39 19.81 18.50
N LEU A 112 -1.31 19.67 17.72
CA LEU A 112 -0.54 20.79 17.18
C LEU A 112 -1.44 21.70 16.32
N HIS A 113 -1.52 22.99 16.63
CA HIS A 113 -2.29 24.00 15.89
C HIS A 113 -1.39 25.11 15.33
N GLU A 114 -1.89 25.91 14.39
CA GLU A 114 -1.11 26.90 13.63
C GLU A 114 -0.45 27.99 14.48
N GLU A 115 -1.06 28.36 15.62
CA GLU A 115 -0.50 29.34 16.56
C GLU A 115 0.61 28.76 17.46
N PHE A 116 0.83 27.45 17.44
CA PHE A 116 1.81 26.82 18.31
C PHE A 116 3.23 27.12 17.85
N THR A 117 4.07 27.61 18.76
CA THR A 117 5.47 27.93 18.49
C THR A 117 6.40 27.11 19.38
N PHE A 118 7.60 26.81 18.87
CA PHE A 118 8.67 26.23 19.68
C PHE A 118 9.62 27.34 20.15
N PRO A 119 10.10 27.29 21.41
CA PRO A 119 11.13 28.22 21.86
C PRO A 119 12.41 28.03 21.05
N LYS A 120 13.19 29.10 20.86
CA LYS A 120 14.44 29.05 20.07
C LYS A 120 15.45 28.03 20.59
N SER A 121 15.44 27.75 21.89
CA SER A 121 16.30 26.75 22.54
C SER A 121 15.82 25.31 22.37
N PHE A 122 14.63 25.10 21.78
CA PHE A 122 14.09 23.77 21.56
C PHE A 122 14.95 23.01 20.55
N VAL A 123 15.48 21.88 20.98
CA VAL A 123 16.19 20.95 20.10
C VAL A 123 15.27 19.79 19.76
N PHE A 124 14.91 19.67 18.50
CA PHE A 124 14.16 18.52 18.02
C PHE A 124 14.99 17.24 18.13
N PRO A 125 14.37 16.13 18.59
CA PRO A 125 15.00 14.82 18.57
C PRO A 125 15.01 14.26 17.14
N LYS A 126 15.71 13.14 16.97
CA LYS A 126 15.84 12.46 15.66
C LYS A 126 14.51 11.96 15.10
N ASN A 127 13.55 11.60 15.96
CA ASN A 127 12.29 11.00 15.55
C ASN A 127 11.12 11.89 15.97
N LEU A 128 10.33 12.34 14.98
CA LEU A 128 9.18 13.19 15.21
C LEU A 128 7.91 12.56 14.63
N LYS A 129 6.86 12.50 15.44
CA LYS A 129 5.50 12.14 15.02
C LYS A 129 4.54 13.27 15.38
N ILE A 130 3.77 13.74 14.41
CA ILE A 130 2.75 14.78 14.61
C ILE A 130 1.38 14.16 14.38
N ILE A 131 0.49 14.34 15.36
CA ILE A 131 -0.93 14.00 15.30
C ILE A 131 -1.70 15.33 15.46
N PRO A 132 -2.32 15.88 14.40
CA PRO A 132 -3.08 17.10 14.50
C PRO A 132 -4.38 16.90 15.32
N PRO A 133 -4.97 17.98 15.85
CA PRO A 133 -6.22 17.92 16.61
C PRO A 133 -7.39 17.47 15.72
N SER A 134 -8.37 16.78 16.31
CA SER A 134 -9.54 16.24 15.62
C SER A 134 -10.58 17.28 15.19
N SER A 135 -10.48 18.53 15.65
CA SER A 135 -11.56 19.53 15.59
C SER A 135 -11.17 20.86 14.93
N TYR A 136 -9.94 21.01 14.41
CA TYR A 136 -9.48 22.25 13.81
C TYR A 136 -8.71 22.01 12.51
N SER A 137 -8.89 22.90 11.54
CA SER A 137 -8.06 22.95 10.33
C SER A 137 -6.62 23.25 10.73
N THR A 138 -5.74 22.26 10.59
CA THR A 138 -4.31 22.43 10.87
C THR A 138 -3.62 22.89 9.60
N ASP A 139 -3.33 24.18 9.50
CA ASP A 139 -2.44 24.67 8.45
C ASP A 139 -0.99 24.24 8.78
N LEU A 140 -0.60 23.05 8.33
CA LEU A 140 0.78 22.59 8.41
C LEU A 140 1.59 23.25 7.28
N GLN A 141 1.76 24.57 7.34
CA GLN A 141 2.73 25.26 6.50
C GLN A 141 4.13 24.96 7.02
N SER A 142 4.90 24.24 6.21
CA SER A 142 6.28 23.85 6.52
C SER A 142 7.18 24.96 7.04
N GLN A 143 7.01 26.20 6.58
CA GLN A 143 7.88 27.32 6.97
C GLN A 143 7.85 27.63 8.48
N LYS A 144 6.75 27.34 9.19
CA LYS A 144 6.64 27.59 10.64
C LYS A 144 7.10 26.41 11.50
N LEU A 145 6.84 25.17 11.06
CA LEU A 145 7.11 23.95 11.83
C LEU A 145 8.45 23.30 11.50
N PHE A 146 8.91 23.44 10.26
CA PHE A 146 10.15 22.87 9.75
C PHE A 146 11.05 24.00 9.28
N ASN A 147 11.36 24.94 10.17
CA ASN A 147 12.47 25.84 9.87
C ASN A 147 13.71 25.00 9.53
N SER A 148 14.56 25.50 8.63
CA SER A 148 15.67 24.73 8.06
C SER A 148 16.63 24.17 9.11
N GLN A 149 16.75 24.81 10.28
CA GLN A 149 17.62 24.35 11.37
C GLN A 149 17.11 23.08 12.05
N TRP A 150 15.80 22.91 12.17
CA TRP A 150 15.21 21.71 12.79
C TRP A 150 15.16 20.53 11.83
N ALA A 151 14.91 20.79 10.55
CA ALA A 151 14.90 19.79 9.48
C ALA A 151 16.21 18.98 9.42
N GLN A 152 17.35 19.59 9.75
CA GLN A 152 18.66 18.97 9.72
C GLN A 152 18.84 17.77 10.66
N LYS A 153 18.05 17.64 11.74
CA LYS A 153 18.25 16.59 12.76
C LYS A 153 17.39 15.35 12.57
N PHE A 154 16.31 15.44 11.81
CA PHE A 154 15.36 14.35 11.73
C PHE A 154 15.94 13.18 10.94
N GLU A 155 15.89 12.00 11.54
CA GLU A 155 16.08 10.72 10.86
C GLU A 155 14.72 10.10 10.48
N TYR A 156 13.66 10.39 11.24
CA TYR A 156 12.32 9.84 11.03
C TYR A 156 11.25 10.92 11.24
N LEU A 157 10.35 11.08 10.26
CA LEU A 157 9.24 12.03 10.32
C LEU A 157 7.91 11.34 9.93
N SER A 158 6.93 11.38 10.84
CA SER A 158 5.58 10.85 10.63
C SER A 158 4.51 11.92 10.86
N LEU A 159 3.61 12.11 9.90
CA LEU A 159 2.41 12.95 10.03
C LEU A 159 1.17 12.06 9.96
N GLU A 160 0.45 11.89 11.06
CA GLU A 160 -0.70 10.97 11.14
C GLU A 160 -1.97 11.70 11.54
N ALA A 161 -3.08 11.45 10.85
CA ALA A 161 -4.39 11.94 11.29
C ALA A 161 -4.80 11.28 12.60
N SER A 162 -5.48 12.03 13.47
CA SER A 162 -6.07 11.47 14.68
C SER A 162 -7.13 10.44 14.32
N SER A 163 -7.11 9.26 14.95
CA SER A 163 -8.08 8.18 14.73
C SER A 163 -9.50 8.48 15.25
N TYR A 164 -9.73 9.65 15.86
CA TYR A 164 -10.97 10.03 16.54
C TYR A 164 -12.02 10.70 15.63
N MET A 165 -11.88 10.63 14.30
CA MET A 165 -12.90 11.14 13.37
C MET A 165 -14.03 10.11 13.14
N TYR A 166 -15.07 10.18 13.98
CA TYR A 166 -16.40 9.59 13.70
C TYR A 166 -17.53 10.63 13.70
N SER A 167 -17.22 11.92 13.78
CA SER A 167 -18.24 12.97 13.75
C SER A 167 -18.43 13.50 12.32
N SER A 168 -19.68 13.45 11.88
CA SER A 168 -20.22 13.67 10.53
C SER A 168 -20.20 15.13 10.02
N SER A 169 -19.33 16.00 10.55
CA SER A 169 -19.11 17.33 9.99
C SER A 169 -17.86 17.33 9.11
N TYR A 170 -18.06 17.59 7.82
CA TYR A 170 -17.04 17.79 6.79
C TYR A 170 -16.12 18.98 7.12
N MET A 171 -15.22 18.83 8.10
CA MET A 171 -14.15 19.79 8.32
C MET A 171 -12.97 19.38 7.45
N TYR A 172 -12.89 19.99 6.26
CA TYR A 172 -11.74 19.91 5.38
C TYR A 172 -10.50 20.37 6.16
N SER A 173 -9.49 19.49 6.32
CA SER A 173 -8.22 19.94 6.88
C SER A 173 -7.42 20.69 5.81
N ASN A 174 -6.72 21.73 6.25
CA ASN A 174 -5.84 22.55 5.42
C ASN A 174 -4.77 21.70 4.74
N PRO A 175 -4.21 22.15 3.61
CA PRO A 175 -3.21 21.39 2.88
C PRO A 175 -1.94 21.17 3.71
N ILE A 176 -1.34 19.98 3.62
CA ILE A 176 0.03 19.76 4.11
C ILE A 176 0.98 20.30 3.05
N SER A 177 1.73 21.36 3.37
CA SER A 177 2.64 21.99 2.39
C SER A 177 4.08 21.89 2.87
N MET A 178 4.92 21.13 2.15
CA MET A 178 6.36 20.94 2.38
C MET A 178 7.17 21.63 1.28
N ILE A 179 7.48 22.91 1.49
CA ILE A 179 8.06 23.78 0.47
C ILE A 179 9.43 24.28 0.91
N GLY A 180 10.45 24.11 0.07
CA GLY A 180 11.81 24.61 0.30
C GLY A 180 12.49 23.97 1.52
N LEU A 181 12.30 22.67 1.70
CA LEU A 181 12.84 21.92 2.84
C LEU A 181 14.03 21.06 2.44
N ASP A 182 15.05 21.04 3.31
CA ASP A 182 16.23 20.18 3.19
C ASP A 182 16.40 19.32 4.45
N PHE A 183 16.32 18.01 4.27
CA PHE A 183 16.41 17.00 5.31
C PHE A 183 17.61 16.05 5.04
N PRO A 184 18.85 16.48 5.31
CA PRO A 184 20.05 15.72 4.98
C PRO A 184 20.14 14.35 5.67
N ASN A 185 19.54 14.20 6.85
CA ASN A 185 19.63 12.99 7.68
C ASN A 185 18.36 12.12 7.65
N LEU A 186 17.30 12.56 6.98
CA LEU A 186 16.00 11.88 7.01
C LEU A 186 16.09 10.56 6.25
N LYS A 187 15.82 9.45 6.95
CA LYS A 187 15.85 8.08 6.42
C LYS A 187 14.46 7.57 6.09
N GLU A 188 13.44 8.01 6.85
CA GLU A 188 12.06 7.58 6.67
C GLU A 188 11.08 8.73 6.81
N PHE A 189 10.19 8.83 5.82
CA PHE A 189 9.12 9.80 5.78
C PHE A 189 7.78 9.11 5.58
N ASN A 190 6.82 9.40 6.46
CA ASN A 190 5.49 8.81 6.42
C ASN A 190 4.39 9.86 6.63
N VAL A 191 3.37 9.84 5.78
CA VAL A 191 2.14 10.61 5.97
C VAL A 191 0.97 9.65 5.94
N ARG A 192 0.17 9.62 7.00
CA ARG A 192 -1.07 8.86 7.08
C ARG A 192 -2.21 9.79 7.44
N ASN A 193 -2.77 10.46 6.46
CA ASN A 193 -3.88 11.39 6.68
C ASN A 193 -5.20 10.78 6.16
N GLN A 194 -6.34 11.12 6.77
CA GLN A 194 -7.64 10.67 6.29
C GLN A 194 -8.39 11.75 5.51
N ILE A 195 -8.16 13.04 5.78
CA ILE A 195 -8.98 14.13 5.19
C ILE A 195 -8.19 15.43 4.99
N ALA A 196 -7.02 15.40 4.35
CA ALA A 196 -6.40 16.63 3.81
C ALA A 196 -6.98 16.96 2.42
N TYR A 197 -7.18 18.25 2.13
CA TYR A 197 -7.54 18.69 0.79
C TYR A 197 -6.42 18.36 -0.22
N CYS A 198 -5.18 18.67 0.16
CA CYS A 198 -4.00 18.45 -0.67
C CYS A 198 -2.75 18.18 0.19
N ILE A 199 -1.80 17.42 -0.33
CA ILE A 199 -0.43 17.32 0.17
C ILE A 199 0.48 17.82 -0.96
N ASN A 200 1.23 18.89 -0.70
CA ASN A 200 2.10 19.53 -1.67
C ASN A 200 3.57 19.45 -1.22
N PHE A 201 4.45 18.94 -2.09
CA PHE A 201 5.90 19.01 -1.94
C PHE A 201 6.46 19.90 -3.02
N GLN A 202 7.28 20.88 -2.63
CA GLN A 202 7.98 21.74 -3.57
C GLN A 202 9.43 21.98 -3.14
N ASN A 203 10.40 21.77 -4.04
CA ASN A 203 11.84 21.95 -3.75
C ASN A 203 12.26 21.20 -2.46
N PHE A 204 11.89 19.93 -2.37
CA PHE A 204 12.17 19.06 -1.23
C PHE A 204 13.44 18.24 -1.48
N THR A 205 14.39 18.30 -0.55
CA THR A 205 15.65 17.54 -0.62
C THR A 205 15.78 16.63 0.60
N ALA A 206 16.03 15.34 0.36
CA ALA A 206 16.30 14.35 1.41
C ALA A 206 17.17 13.20 0.84
N ASP A 207 18.46 13.45 0.63
CA ASP A 207 19.35 12.47 -0.02
C ASP A 207 19.53 11.18 0.80
N SER A 208 19.38 11.22 2.13
CA SER A 208 19.45 10.02 2.99
C SER A 208 18.16 9.20 3.02
N LEU A 209 17.09 9.67 2.36
CA LEU A 209 15.77 9.08 2.45
C LEU A 209 15.74 7.72 1.76
N LYS A 210 15.44 6.67 2.53
CA LYS A 210 15.29 5.29 2.05
C LYS A 210 13.83 4.91 1.85
N LYS A 211 12.93 5.40 2.71
CA LYS A 211 11.51 5.04 2.70
C LYS A 211 10.64 6.28 2.62
N PHE A 212 9.81 6.34 1.57
CA PHE A 212 8.81 7.38 1.38
C PHE A 212 7.42 6.77 1.30
N SER A 213 6.52 7.20 2.18
CA SER A 213 5.16 6.67 2.27
C SER A 213 4.12 7.78 2.44
N ILE A 214 3.12 7.79 1.57
CA ILE A 214 1.90 8.58 1.73
C ILE A 214 0.70 7.62 1.67
N PHE A 215 -0.15 7.69 2.68
CA PHE A 215 -1.43 6.99 2.75
C PHE A 215 -2.53 7.99 3.11
N SER A 216 -3.17 8.54 2.07
CA SER A 216 -4.27 9.50 2.18
C SER A 216 -5.24 9.37 1.00
N LEU A 217 -6.09 8.34 1.06
CA LEU A 217 -6.93 7.89 -0.05
C LEU A 217 -7.91 8.93 -0.62
N ASP A 218 -8.21 9.98 0.14
CA ASP A 218 -9.16 11.04 -0.24
C ASP A 218 -8.47 12.41 -0.48
N THR A 219 -7.14 12.42 -0.52
CA THR A 219 -6.33 13.63 -0.68
C THR A 219 -5.57 13.65 -2.00
N ASP A 220 -5.50 14.81 -2.64
CA ASP A 220 -4.66 15.02 -3.82
C ASP A 220 -3.20 15.24 -3.42
N VAL A 221 -2.26 14.63 -4.13
CA VAL A 221 -0.83 14.74 -3.87
C VAL A 221 -0.15 15.46 -5.04
N ILE A 222 0.61 16.50 -4.74
CA ILE A 222 1.41 17.24 -5.72
C ILE A 222 2.87 17.17 -5.25
N ILE A 223 3.77 16.75 -6.15
CA ILE A 223 5.20 16.73 -5.92
C ILE A 223 5.85 17.48 -7.08
N ASP A 224 6.59 18.55 -6.80
CA ASP A 224 7.31 19.33 -7.79
C ASP A 224 8.72 19.69 -7.28
N GLY A 225 9.78 19.18 -7.92
CA GLY A 225 11.14 19.45 -7.48
C GLY A 225 11.48 18.65 -6.23
N PHE A 226 11.63 17.34 -6.39
CA PHE A 226 11.88 16.41 -5.29
C PHE A 226 13.18 15.64 -5.53
N ARG A 227 14.12 15.76 -4.59
CA ARG A 227 15.44 15.13 -4.63
C ARG A 227 15.59 14.14 -3.48
N ALA A 228 15.65 12.85 -3.80
CA ALA A 228 15.94 11.79 -2.85
C ALA A 228 16.49 10.55 -3.59
N LYS A 229 17.81 10.52 -3.79
CA LYS A 229 18.47 9.55 -4.68
C LYS A 229 18.46 8.12 -4.14
N ASN A 230 18.44 7.98 -2.81
CA ASN A 230 18.63 6.71 -2.12
C ASN A 230 17.32 6.03 -1.70
N ILE A 231 16.17 6.44 -2.24
CA ILE A 231 14.90 5.79 -1.95
C ILE A 231 14.97 4.33 -2.41
N GLU A 232 14.70 3.42 -1.48
CA GLU A 232 14.57 1.98 -1.68
C GLU A 232 13.09 1.58 -1.81
N ASN A 233 12.19 2.24 -1.05
CA ASN A 233 10.75 1.99 -1.07
C ASN A 233 9.94 3.28 -1.29
N PHE A 234 9.09 3.27 -2.31
CA PHE A 234 8.23 4.41 -2.64
C PHE A 234 6.75 4.01 -2.63
N THR A 235 5.97 4.54 -1.70
CA THR A 235 4.54 4.25 -1.57
C THR A 235 3.70 5.52 -1.62
N ILE A 236 2.71 5.57 -2.51
CA ILE A 236 1.68 6.61 -2.55
C ILE A 236 0.30 5.95 -2.65
N SER A 237 -0.60 6.28 -1.73
CA SER A 237 -2.03 6.00 -1.81
C SER A 237 -2.80 7.33 -1.68
N ALA A 238 -3.45 7.76 -2.75
CA ALA A 238 -4.00 9.12 -2.88
C ALA A 238 -5.33 9.15 -3.68
N ASN A 239 -6.07 10.26 -3.59
CA ASN A 239 -7.21 10.52 -4.48
C ASN A 239 -6.72 10.78 -5.92
N SER A 240 -5.83 11.74 -6.11
CA SER A 240 -5.09 11.96 -7.36
C SER A 240 -3.61 12.29 -7.06
N CYS A 241 -2.72 12.17 -8.06
CA CYS A 241 -1.29 12.44 -7.86
C CYS A 241 -0.67 13.11 -9.10
N ILE A 242 0.03 14.21 -8.88
CA ILE A 242 0.85 14.93 -9.86
C ILE A 242 2.30 14.87 -9.36
N ILE A 243 3.22 14.42 -10.21
CA ILE A 243 4.66 14.40 -9.91
C ILE A 243 5.39 15.06 -11.07
N ASP A 244 6.15 16.10 -10.80
CA ASP A 244 7.00 16.80 -11.74
C ASP A 244 8.39 17.07 -11.14
N ASN A 245 9.40 17.24 -11.99
CA ASN A 245 10.78 17.53 -11.58
C ASN A 245 11.32 16.62 -10.46
N PHE A 246 10.95 15.33 -10.49
CA PHE A 246 11.43 14.33 -9.54
C PHE A 246 12.80 13.81 -10.00
N GLU A 247 13.82 13.98 -9.18
CA GLU A 247 15.17 13.55 -9.55
C GLU A 247 15.27 12.02 -9.64
N LYS A 248 16.05 11.53 -10.60
CA LYS A 248 16.22 10.09 -10.84
C LYS A 248 16.70 9.36 -9.57
N ILE A 249 15.95 8.33 -9.17
CA ILE A 249 16.29 7.44 -8.05
C ILE A 249 17.22 6.34 -8.55
N THR A 250 18.30 6.05 -7.83
CA THR A 250 19.28 5.02 -8.23
C THR A 250 19.02 3.67 -7.57
N ASN A 251 18.48 3.67 -6.34
CA ASN A 251 18.41 2.48 -5.49
C ASN A 251 16.97 1.96 -5.29
N LEU A 252 16.03 2.38 -6.13
CA LEU A 252 14.61 2.01 -5.97
C LEU A 252 14.46 0.49 -6.12
N GLU A 253 14.01 -0.19 -5.07
CA GLU A 253 13.75 -1.62 -5.10
C GLU A 253 12.28 -1.91 -5.38
N ASP A 254 11.38 -1.23 -4.68
CA ASP A 254 9.94 -1.47 -4.71
C ASP A 254 9.14 -0.17 -4.75
N PHE A 255 8.07 -0.16 -5.54
CA PHE A 255 7.08 0.92 -5.54
C PHE A 255 5.64 0.42 -5.41
N LYS A 256 4.81 1.19 -4.73
CA LYS A 256 3.38 0.96 -4.62
C LYS A 256 2.61 2.24 -4.83
N ILE A 257 1.83 2.30 -5.91
CA ILE A 257 1.04 3.48 -6.26
C ILE A 257 -0.43 3.10 -6.35
N ASN A 258 -1.26 3.74 -5.54
CA ASN A 258 -2.71 3.53 -5.52
C ASN A 258 -3.41 4.88 -5.64
N VAL A 259 -3.96 5.17 -6.81
CA VAL A 259 -4.57 6.47 -7.11
C VAL A 259 -6.00 6.28 -7.59
N LYS A 260 -6.95 6.95 -6.93
CA LYS A 260 -8.40 6.78 -7.19
C LYS A 260 -8.92 7.54 -8.42
N LYS A 261 -8.26 8.61 -8.86
CA LYS A 261 -8.73 9.51 -9.94
C LYS A 261 -7.56 10.06 -10.74
N MET A 262 -7.80 10.35 -12.03
CA MET A 262 -6.87 11.15 -12.80
C MET A 262 -6.85 12.58 -12.25
N PRO A 263 -5.68 13.24 -12.14
CA PRO A 263 -5.62 14.63 -11.73
C PRO A 263 -6.44 15.50 -12.68
N LYS A 264 -7.09 16.53 -12.15
CA LYS A 264 -7.76 17.55 -12.95
C LYS A 264 -6.74 18.61 -13.33
N PHE A 265 -6.61 18.86 -14.62
CA PHE A 265 -5.75 19.92 -15.17
C PHE A 265 -6.63 21.04 -15.67
N THR A 266 -6.30 22.27 -15.29
CA THR A 266 -6.97 23.47 -15.79
C THR A 266 -6.55 23.79 -17.22
N TYR A 267 -5.27 23.59 -17.55
CA TYR A 267 -4.71 23.88 -18.86
C TYR A 267 -4.34 22.60 -19.64
N TYR A 268 -4.47 22.66 -20.97
CA TYR A 268 -4.17 21.54 -21.86
C TYR A 268 -2.69 21.19 -21.89
N GLU A 269 -1.81 22.19 -21.79
CA GLU A 269 -0.35 22.01 -21.83
C GLU A 269 0.17 21.24 -20.62
N ASP A 270 -0.32 21.55 -19.42
CA ASP A 270 0.00 20.81 -18.19
C ASP A 270 -0.37 19.33 -18.31
N LYS A 271 -1.55 19.07 -18.88
CA LYS A 271 -2.02 17.71 -19.17
C LYS A 271 -1.11 17.01 -20.18
N LYS A 272 -0.55 17.73 -21.16
CA LYS A 272 0.38 17.19 -22.15
C LYS A 272 1.75 16.88 -21.53
N LYS A 273 2.30 17.80 -20.72
CA LYS A 273 3.55 17.60 -19.97
C LYS A 273 3.44 16.40 -19.02
N PHE A 274 2.33 16.31 -18.28
CA PHE A 274 2.05 15.22 -17.34
C PHE A 274 2.07 13.84 -18.01
N LYS A 275 1.56 13.75 -19.25
CA LYS A 275 1.46 12.47 -19.97
C LYS A 275 2.80 11.88 -20.40
N ASN A 276 3.86 12.69 -20.51
CA ASN A 276 5.06 12.27 -21.22
C ASN A 276 6.22 11.81 -20.31
N ASN A 277 6.42 12.38 -19.11
CA ASN A 277 7.68 12.16 -18.35
C ASN A 277 7.56 11.95 -16.82
N CYS A 278 6.37 12.06 -16.23
CA CYS A 278 6.18 12.19 -14.78
C CYS A 278 6.58 10.98 -13.92
N TRP A 279 6.79 9.81 -14.51
CA TRP A 279 7.04 8.56 -13.76
C TRP A 279 8.38 7.90 -14.11
N SER A 280 9.23 8.58 -14.88
CA SER A 280 10.53 8.07 -15.32
C SER A 280 11.49 7.73 -14.17
N PHE A 281 11.31 8.35 -13.01
CA PHE A 281 12.09 8.06 -11.79
C PHE A 281 11.88 6.62 -11.28
N LEU A 282 10.80 5.93 -11.68
CA LEU A 282 10.54 4.53 -11.33
C LEU A 282 11.41 3.54 -12.11
N ARG A 283 12.14 3.98 -13.15
CA ARG A 283 12.87 3.11 -14.10
C ARG A 283 13.77 2.06 -13.46
N MET A 284 14.35 2.36 -12.29
CA MET A 284 15.28 1.48 -11.60
C MET A 284 14.61 0.41 -10.71
N ALA A 285 13.29 0.50 -10.48
CA ALA A 285 12.55 -0.43 -9.64
C ALA A 285 12.67 -1.89 -10.10
N LYS A 286 12.81 -2.81 -9.14
CA LYS A 286 12.76 -4.26 -9.37
C LYS A 286 11.36 -4.83 -9.24
N LYS A 287 10.55 -4.25 -8.35
CA LYS A 287 9.17 -4.67 -8.11
C LYS A 287 8.26 -3.45 -8.08
N GLY A 288 7.00 -3.66 -8.43
CA GLY A 288 6.00 -2.69 -8.03
C GLY A 288 4.56 -3.06 -8.31
N SER A 289 3.68 -2.23 -7.75
CA SER A 289 2.24 -2.38 -7.85
C SER A 289 1.56 -1.05 -8.17
N VAL A 290 0.61 -1.09 -9.11
CA VAL A 290 -0.24 0.02 -9.49
C VAL A 290 -1.69 -0.36 -9.27
N THR A 291 -2.39 0.36 -8.39
CA THR A 291 -3.82 0.20 -8.13
C THR A 291 -4.62 1.36 -8.69
N GLY A 292 -5.70 1.08 -9.43
CA GLY A 292 -6.61 2.10 -9.97
C GLY A 292 -6.18 2.61 -11.36
N TYR A 293 -5.57 3.79 -11.44
CA TYR A 293 -5.30 4.43 -12.72
C TYR A 293 -3.93 4.07 -13.32
N LYS A 294 -3.94 3.40 -14.47
CA LYS A 294 -2.73 2.91 -15.18
C LYS A 294 -1.91 3.92 -15.97
N HIS A 295 -2.31 5.19 -16.04
CA HIS A 295 -1.57 6.18 -16.86
C HIS A 295 -0.14 6.36 -16.37
N ILE A 296 0.13 5.97 -15.13
CA ILE A 296 1.45 5.85 -14.50
C ILE A 296 2.43 5.06 -15.36
N LEU A 297 1.97 4.04 -16.10
CA LEU A 297 2.83 3.17 -16.89
C LEU A 297 3.05 3.61 -18.34
N ARG A 298 2.44 4.72 -18.78
CA ARG A 298 2.54 5.16 -20.17
C ARG A 298 3.94 5.68 -20.48
N GLY A 299 4.53 5.25 -21.60
CA GLY A 299 5.84 5.72 -22.05
C GLY A 299 7.02 5.36 -21.13
N LEU A 300 6.85 4.42 -20.20
CA LEU A 300 7.91 4.01 -19.30
C LEU A 300 8.72 2.85 -19.88
N GLU A 301 10.04 3.01 -19.83
CA GLU A 301 11.02 1.94 -20.05
C GLU A 301 11.56 1.49 -18.70
N MET A 302 10.96 0.45 -18.10
CA MET A 302 11.33 -0.07 -16.79
C MET A 302 12.26 -1.26 -16.93
N VAL A 303 13.53 -0.96 -17.23
CA VAL A 303 14.55 -1.95 -17.61
C VAL A 303 14.83 -3.02 -16.55
N ASN A 304 14.69 -2.68 -15.27
CA ASN A 304 15.01 -3.58 -14.16
C ASN A 304 13.79 -4.24 -13.53
N LEU A 305 12.58 -3.93 -14.00
CA LEU A 305 11.36 -4.40 -13.35
C LEU A 305 11.17 -5.89 -13.60
N GLU A 306 11.25 -6.70 -12.54
CA GLU A 306 11.09 -8.15 -12.55
C GLU A 306 9.65 -8.57 -12.25
N GLN A 307 8.93 -7.81 -11.42
CA GLN A 307 7.57 -8.12 -10.95
C GLN A 307 6.66 -6.89 -11.00
N LEU A 308 5.49 -7.04 -11.63
CA LEU A 308 4.48 -5.98 -11.74
C LEU A 308 3.08 -6.49 -11.39
N GLU A 309 2.42 -5.78 -10.48
CA GLU A 309 1.01 -6.00 -10.16
C GLU A 309 0.14 -4.80 -10.58
N LEU A 310 -0.89 -5.05 -11.37
CA LEU A 310 -1.87 -4.06 -11.81
C LEU A 310 -3.21 -4.42 -11.20
N LEU A 311 -3.60 -3.72 -10.14
CA LEU A 311 -4.78 -4.07 -9.33
C LEU A 311 -5.91 -3.07 -9.52
N LYS A 312 -7.16 -3.54 -9.53
CA LYS A 312 -8.37 -2.71 -9.71
C LYS A 312 -8.25 -1.71 -10.87
N VAL A 313 -7.54 -2.07 -11.93
CA VAL A 313 -7.29 -1.15 -13.04
C VAL A 313 -8.52 -1.08 -13.94
N LYS A 314 -8.92 0.14 -14.32
CA LYS A 314 -9.99 0.34 -15.32
C LYS A 314 -9.52 -0.17 -16.69
N CYS A 315 -9.92 -1.39 -17.06
CA CYS A 315 -9.43 -2.07 -18.28
C CYS A 315 -10.04 -1.58 -19.60
N ALA A 316 -11.22 -0.94 -19.58
CA ALA A 316 -11.92 -0.50 -20.80
C ALA A 316 -11.15 0.49 -21.70
N SER A 317 -10.00 0.99 -21.24
CA SER A 317 -9.13 1.94 -21.94
C SER A 317 -7.68 1.45 -22.04
N LEU A 318 -7.44 0.13 -22.08
CA LEU A 318 -6.08 -0.44 -22.15
C LEU A 318 -5.34 -0.25 -23.46
N SER A 319 -5.94 0.48 -24.41
CA SER A 319 -5.23 1.03 -25.54
C SER A 319 -4.13 1.98 -25.05
N LEU A 320 -2.90 1.46 -25.02
CA LEU A 320 -1.71 2.30 -25.14
C LEU A 320 -1.70 2.78 -26.59
N GLU A 321 -1.62 4.10 -26.79
CA GLU A 321 -1.45 4.64 -28.13
C GLU A 321 -0.20 3.99 -28.76
N PRO A 322 -0.23 3.64 -30.07
CA PRO A 322 0.77 2.81 -30.72
C PRO A 322 2.23 3.20 -30.46
N ASP A 323 2.47 4.50 -30.26
CA ASP A 323 3.78 5.14 -30.16
C ASP A 323 4.29 5.32 -28.71
N THR A 324 3.56 4.81 -27.71
CA THR A 324 3.86 4.97 -26.27
C THR A 324 4.04 3.64 -25.55
N THR A 325 4.69 2.69 -26.24
CA THR A 325 4.89 1.31 -25.77
C THR A 325 5.73 1.29 -24.50
N ALA A 326 5.14 0.86 -23.39
CA ALA A 326 5.88 0.64 -22.17
C ALA A 326 6.73 -0.63 -22.32
N GLN A 327 8.02 -0.54 -22.01
CA GLN A 327 8.98 -1.63 -22.21
C GLN A 327 9.43 -2.19 -20.86
N PHE A 328 9.36 -3.50 -20.71
CA PHE A 328 9.69 -4.22 -19.49
C PHE A 328 10.59 -5.42 -19.80
N PRO A 329 11.82 -5.17 -20.29
CA PRO A 329 12.67 -6.23 -20.82
C PRO A 329 12.98 -7.32 -19.77
N SER A 330 13.11 -6.95 -18.49
CA SER A 330 13.44 -7.89 -17.40
C SER A 330 12.23 -8.50 -16.69
N LEU A 331 11.00 -8.21 -17.14
CA LEU A 331 9.80 -8.62 -16.42
C LEU A 331 9.57 -10.12 -16.52
N THR A 332 9.54 -10.78 -15.36
CA THR A 332 9.34 -12.23 -15.25
C THR A 332 7.96 -12.59 -14.71
N SER A 333 7.31 -11.69 -13.97
CA SER A 333 6.00 -11.90 -13.36
C SER A 333 5.07 -10.70 -13.56
N LEU A 334 3.89 -10.98 -14.12
CA LEU A 334 2.84 -9.97 -14.35
C LEU A 334 1.50 -10.46 -13.80
N HIS A 335 0.92 -9.69 -12.89
CA HIS A 335 -0.40 -9.92 -12.33
C HIS A 335 -1.31 -8.75 -12.68
N ILE A 336 -2.43 -9.03 -13.35
CA ILE A 336 -3.41 -8.02 -13.74
C ILE A 336 -4.76 -8.39 -13.15
N ASP A 337 -5.24 -7.63 -12.18
CA ASP A 337 -6.59 -7.69 -11.62
C ASP A 337 -7.36 -6.41 -11.98
N GLY A 338 -8.47 -6.54 -12.71
CA GLY A 338 -9.11 -5.42 -13.41
C GLY A 338 -10.50 -5.10 -12.89
N TYR A 339 -10.74 -3.85 -12.48
CA TYR A 339 -12.04 -3.34 -11.99
C TYR A 339 -12.46 -2.06 -12.73
N CYS A 340 -13.70 -1.98 -13.23
CA CYS A 340 -14.25 -0.85 -14.01
C CYS A 340 -15.60 -0.37 -13.44
N ASP A 341 -15.60 0.58 -12.50
CA ASP A 341 -16.83 1.34 -12.15
C ASP A 341 -18.07 0.47 -11.84
N GLY A 342 -17.93 -0.54 -10.97
CA GLY A 342 -19.02 -1.48 -10.65
C GLY A 342 -19.20 -2.63 -11.65
N THR A 343 -18.40 -2.67 -12.72
CA THR A 343 -18.31 -3.76 -13.70
C THR A 343 -16.86 -4.18 -13.88
N LEU A 344 -16.50 -5.47 -13.93
CA LEU A 344 -15.08 -5.83 -14.12
C LEU A 344 -14.55 -5.33 -15.46
N GLY A 345 -13.27 -4.93 -15.47
CA GLY A 345 -12.56 -4.48 -16.65
C GLY A 345 -12.55 -5.54 -17.76
N VAL A 346 -12.76 -5.13 -19.01
CA VAL A 346 -12.82 -6.00 -20.18
C VAL A 346 -11.57 -5.82 -21.05
N ILE A 347 -10.88 -6.91 -21.36
CA ILE A 347 -9.84 -7.01 -22.39
C ILE A 347 -10.53 -7.33 -23.73
N SER A 348 -10.60 -6.42 -24.70
CA SER A 348 -11.23 -6.60 -26.02
C SER A 348 -10.25 -6.37 -27.17
N GLU A 349 -10.60 -6.70 -28.41
CA GLU A 349 -9.73 -6.44 -29.59
C GLU A 349 -9.42 -4.95 -29.81
N LYS A 350 -10.38 -4.05 -29.53
CA LYS A 350 -10.15 -2.59 -29.56
C LYS A 350 -9.29 -2.08 -28.40
N THR A 351 -9.20 -2.88 -27.34
CA THR A 351 -8.38 -2.62 -26.16
C THR A 351 -7.28 -3.65 -26.03
N ALA A 352 -6.86 -4.23 -27.17
CA ALA A 352 -5.95 -5.38 -27.24
C ALA A 352 -4.76 -5.12 -26.32
N PRO A 353 -4.54 -6.02 -25.36
CA PRO A 353 -4.35 -5.61 -23.98
C PRO A 353 -2.88 -5.38 -23.77
N PHE A 354 -2.51 -4.13 -23.52
CA PHE A 354 -1.17 -3.74 -23.10
C PHE A 354 -0.08 -4.20 -24.07
N ARG A 355 0.43 -3.33 -24.95
CA ARG A 355 1.71 -3.60 -25.63
C ARG A 355 2.84 -3.61 -24.58
N PHE A 356 2.94 -4.69 -23.81
CA PHE A 356 4.01 -4.98 -22.87
C PHE A 356 5.07 -5.73 -23.65
N ASN A 357 6.17 -5.05 -23.96
CA ASN A 357 7.35 -5.76 -24.41
C ASN A 357 8.02 -6.41 -23.18
N ALA A 358 7.65 -7.66 -22.90
CA ALA A 358 8.15 -8.46 -21.77
C ALA A 358 8.59 -9.86 -22.25
N PRO A 359 9.69 -9.95 -23.02
CA PRO A 359 10.10 -11.19 -23.70
C PRO A 359 10.44 -12.33 -22.72
N HIS A 360 10.92 -11.99 -21.52
CA HIS A 360 11.29 -12.93 -20.47
C HIS A 360 10.17 -13.24 -19.47
N LEU A 361 8.91 -12.91 -19.80
CA LEU A 361 7.77 -13.15 -18.93
C LEU A 361 7.53 -14.66 -18.74
N LYS A 362 7.62 -15.13 -17.50
CA LYS A 362 7.43 -16.54 -17.11
C LYS A 362 6.08 -16.79 -16.45
N PHE A 363 5.55 -15.81 -15.72
CA PHE A 363 4.27 -15.90 -15.01
C PHE A 363 3.32 -14.80 -15.46
N LEU A 364 2.12 -15.18 -15.89
CA LEU A 364 1.03 -14.26 -16.24
C LEU A 364 -0.26 -14.66 -15.53
N LYS A 365 -0.78 -13.76 -14.70
CA LYS A 365 -2.11 -13.89 -14.08
C LYS A 365 -3.06 -12.82 -14.58
N LEU A 366 -4.19 -13.25 -15.14
CA LEU A 366 -5.28 -12.41 -15.63
C LEU A 366 -6.52 -12.58 -14.74
N GLY A 367 -6.64 -11.63 -13.81
CA GLY A 367 -7.72 -11.31 -12.88
C GLY A 367 -8.93 -10.58 -13.48
N CYS A 368 -9.12 -10.58 -14.80
CA CYS A 368 -10.09 -9.70 -15.48
C CYS A 368 -10.86 -10.39 -16.62
N ARG A 369 -11.95 -9.78 -17.08
CA ARG A 369 -12.78 -10.34 -18.15
C ARG A 369 -12.05 -10.29 -19.49
N ILE A 370 -12.02 -11.40 -20.21
CA ILE A 370 -11.42 -11.50 -21.54
C ILE A 370 -12.53 -11.53 -22.61
N TYR A 371 -12.53 -10.60 -23.54
CA TYR A 371 -13.48 -10.47 -24.65
C TYR A 371 -12.83 -10.60 -26.03
N THR A 372 -11.50 -10.63 -26.12
CA THR A 372 -10.81 -10.89 -27.39
C THR A 372 -10.75 -12.40 -27.69
N PRO A 373 -11.20 -12.86 -28.88
CA PRO A 373 -11.03 -14.24 -29.32
C PRO A 373 -9.57 -14.61 -29.60
N ASN A 374 -8.70 -13.62 -29.87
CA ASN A 374 -7.31 -13.82 -30.27
C ASN A 374 -6.30 -13.68 -29.11
N LEU A 375 -6.76 -13.79 -27.85
CA LEU A 375 -5.88 -13.69 -26.68
C LEU A 375 -4.72 -14.68 -26.75
N HIS A 376 -5.00 -15.89 -27.23
CA HIS A 376 -4.02 -16.97 -27.30
C HIS A 376 -2.89 -16.66 -28.28
N GLU A 377 -3.23 -16.07 -29.43
CA GLU A 377 -2.26 -15.63 -30.45
C GLU A 377 -1.36 -14.54 -29.86
N TYR A 378 -1.99 -13.54 -29.22
CA TYR A 378 -1.28 -12.46 -28.55
C TYR A 378 -0.28 -12.97 -27.52
N ILE A 379 -0.72 -13.84 -26.60
CA ILE A 379 0.16 -14.41 -25.56
C ILE A 379 1.31 -15.19 -26.21
N SER A 380 1.02 -16.02 -27.22
CA SER A 380 2.03 -16.85 -27.86
C SER A 380 3.10 -16.04 -28.62
N GLN A 381 2.72 -14.87 -29.15
CA GLN A 381 3.63 -13.99 -29.90
C GLN A 381 4.47 -13.11 -28.96
N ASN A 382 3.89 -12.61 -27.86
CA ASN A 382 4.53 -11.60 -27.01
C ASN A 382 5.26 -12.18 -25.79
N PHE A 383 4.89 -13.39 -25.35
CA PHE A 383 5.44 -14.01 -24.14
C PHE A 383 6.01 -15.41 -24.47
N PRO A 384 7.10 -15.48 -25.25
CA PRO A 384 7.64 -16.76 -25.73
C PRO A 384 8.16 -17.65 -24.60
N GLU A 385 8.58 -17.08 -23.47
CA GLU A 385 9.08 -17.79 -22.29
C GLU A 385 8.00 -18.14 -21.26
N LEU A 386 6.72 -17.89 -21.56
CA LEU A 386 5.64 -18.09 -20.59
C LEU A 386 5.54 -19.55 -20.13
N ALA A 387 5.73 -19.77 -18.83
CA ALA A 387 5.70 -21.06 -18.17
C ALA A 387 4.37 -21.28 -17.40
N GLU A 388 3.80 -20.22 -16.82
CA GLU A 388 2.52 -20.30 -16.09
C GLU A 388 1.53 -19.24 -16.57
N LEU A 389 0.33 -19.71 -16.93
CA LEU A 389 -0.81 -18.86 -17.30
C LEU A 389 -1.98 -19.16 -16.38
N ILE A 390 -2.42 -18.13 -15.64
CA ILE A 390 -3.62 -18.18 -14.81
C ILE A 390 -4.63 -17.19 -15.34
N ILE A 391 -5.83 -17.67 -15.65
CA ILE A 391 -6.98 -16.83 -15.98
C ILE A 391 -8.05 -17.11 -14.93
N SER A 392 -8.32 -16.13 -14.06
CA SER A 392 -9.27 -16.28 -12.96
C SER A 392 -9.96 -14.96 -12.66
N TYR A 393 -11.28 -14.94 -12.56
CA TYR A 393 -12.02 -13.74 -12.13
C TYR A 393 -13.30 -14.13 -11.37
N ASP A 394 -13.83 -13.21 -10.55
CA ASP A 394 -14.96 -13.48 -9.65
C ASP A 394 -16.33 -13.56 -10.36
N GLN A 395 -17.35 -14.09 -9.69
CA GLN A 395 -18.69 -14.41 -10.21
C GLN A 395 -19.70 -13.26 -10.18
N THR A 396 -19.46 -12.23 -9.36
CA THR A 396 -20.32 -11.04 -9.11
C THR A 396 -20.52 -10.13 -10.34
N VAL A 397 -20.31 -10.72 -11.50
CA VAL A 397 -19.78 -10.11 -12.69
C VAL A 397 -20.90 -10.28 -13.71
N GLY A 398 -21.95 -9.48 -13.53
CA GLY A 398 -23.15 -9.46 -14.35
C GLY A 398 -22.83 -9.24 -15.83
N TYR A 399 -22.95 -10.31 -16.62
CA TYR A 399 -23.29 -10.25 -18.03
C TYR A 399 -24.01 -11.54 -18.41
N ILE A 400 -25.12 -11.42 -19.13
CA ILE A 400 -26.12 -12.49 -19.22
C ILE A 400 -25.62 -13.64 -20.12
N ARG A 401 -24.68 -13.44 -21.05
CA ARG A 401 -24.16 -14.49 -21.97
C ARG A 401 -22.75 -14.23 -22.53
N PRO A 402 -21.65 -14.46 -21.80
CA PRO A 402 -20.31 -14.35 -22.38
C PRO A 402 -20.07 -15.45 -23.43
N ASN A 403 -19.52 -15.08 -24.60
CA ASN A 403 -19.04 -16.03 -25.61
C ASN A 403 -18.01 -16.99 -24.97
N PRO A 404 -17.91 -18.25 -25.45
CA PRO A 404 -16.90 -19.18 -24.95
C PRO A 404 -15.48 -18.60 -25.03
N LEU A 405 -14.65 -18.85 -24.02
CA LEU A 405 -13.22 -18.64 -24.15
C LEU A 405 -12.68 -19.73 -25.08
N THR A 406 -12.29 -19.36 -26.29
CA THR A 406 -11.78 -20.29 -27.30
C THR A 406 -10.29 -20.08 -27.47
N ILE A 407 -9.51 -21.15 -27.27
CA ILE A 407 -8.10 -21.22 -27.63
C ILE A 407 -8.03 -22.19 -28.80
N ALA A 408 -7.68 -21.70 -29.99
CA ALA A 408 -7.69 -22.48 -31.21
C ALA A 408 -6.35 -22.42 -31.96
N ASN A 409 -5.93 -23.52 -32.56
CA ASN A 409 -4.76 -23.58 -33.46
C ASN A 409 -3.45 -23.04 -32.84
N SER A 410 -3.28 -23.11 -31.51
CA SER A 410 -2.17 -22.47 -30.81
C SER A 410 -1.10 -23.48 -30.37
N VAL A 411 0.16 -23.04 -30.34
CA VAL A 411 1.29 -23.81 -29.81
C VAL A 411 1.96 -23.03 -28.69
N PHE A 412 1.76 -23.46 -27.45
CA PHE A 412 2.43 -22.89 -26.29
C PHE A 412 3.66 -23.72 -25.96
N LYS A 413 4.83 -23.32 -26.50
CA LYS A 413 6.06 -24.12 -26.46
C LYS A 413 6.57 -24.37 -25.04
N ASN A 414 6.48 -23.36 -24.18
CA ASN A 414 7.09 -23.36 -22.84
C ASN A 414 6.09 -23.49 -21.68
N LEU A 415 4.78 -23.47 -21.96
CA LEU A 415 3.76 -23.48 -20.91
C LEU A 415 3.76 -24.80 -20.15
N GLU A 416 3.97 -24.73 -18.84
CA GLU A 416 4.01 -25.84 -17.88
C GLU A 416 2.72 -25.92 -17.06
N THR A 417 2.12 -24.77 -16.74
CA THR A 417 0.90 -24.68 -15.94
C THR A 417 -0.16 -23.82 -16.64
N LEU A 418 -1.36 -24.37 -16.79
CA LEU A 418 -2.54 -23.64 -17.29
C LEU A 418 -3.70 -23.78 -16.29
N LYS A 419 -4.12 -22.65 -15.70
CA LYS A 419 -5.25 -22.61 -14.76
C LYS A 419 -6.34 -21.68 -15.28
N LEU A 420 -7.54 -22.21 -15.45
CA LEU A 420 -8.71 -21.50 -15.94
C LEU A 420 -9.82 -21.58 -14.88
N SER A 421 -9.98 -20.53 -14.08
CA SER A 421 -11.04 -20.42 -13.07
C SER A 421 -12.03 -19.33 -13.46
N ILE A 422 -12.97 -19.69 -14.35
CA ILE A 422 -13.74 -18.72 -15.12
C ILE A 422 -15.25 -18.95 -14.88
N PRO A 423 -15.87 -18.24 -13.93
CA PRO A 423 -17.24 -18.50 -13.55
C PRO A 423 -18.22 -18.13 -14.66
N GLY A 424 -19.15 -19.03 -14.94
CA GLY A 424 -20.26 -18.77 -15.84
C GLY A 424 -19.86 -18.65 -17.32
N ARG A 425 -18.68 -19.13 -17.71
CA ARG A 425 -18.22 -19.13 -19.11
C ARG A 425 -17.85 -20.53 -19.61
N SER A 426 -18.22 -20.82 -20.85
CA SER A 426 -17.78 -22.03 -21.55
C SER A 426 -16.32 -21.91 -21.97
N ILE A 427 -15.59 -23.02 -22.00
CA ILE A 427 -14.18 -23.08 -22.43
C ILE A 427 -14.07 -24.09 -23.58
N ILE A 428 -13.39 -23.69 -24.66
CA ILE A 428 -13.14 -24.52 -25.83
C ILE A 428 -11.64 -24.49 -26.13
N LEU A 429 -10.97 -25.63 -26.02
CA LEU A 429 -9.60 -25.81 -26.47
C LEU A 429 -9.64 -26.64 -27.76
N SER A 430 -9.18 -26.09 -28.88
CA SER A 430 -9.27 -26.74 -30.20
C SER A 430 -7.92 -26.72 -30.93
N ARG A 431 -7.41 -27.88 -31.35
CA ARG A 431 -6.15 -28.01 -32.10
C ARG A 431 -4.94 -27.39 -31.38
N CYS A 432 -4.96 -27.38 -30.04
CA CYS A 432 -3.88 -26.83 -29.23
C CYS A 432 -2.75 -27.84 -29.03
N ARG A 433 -1.50 -27.35 -28.99
CA ARG A 433 -0.32 -28.15 -28.63
C ARG A 433 0.40 -27.53 -27.44
N PHE A 434 0.63 -28.35 -26.43
CA PHE A 434 1.31 -27.99 -25.19
C PHE A 434 2.46 -28.96 -24.88
N PRO A 435 3.64 -28.79 -25.50
CA PRO A 435 4.73 -29.76 -25.40
C PRO A 435 5.30 -29.94 -23.97
N ARG A 436 5.17 -28.92 -23.12
CA ARG A 436 5.71 -28.91 -21.76
C ARG A 436 4.68 -28.90 -20.63
N LEU A 437 3.38 -28.83 -20.95
CA LEU A 437 2.33 -28.69 -19.94
C LEU A 437 2.29 -29.91 -19.02
N GLN A 438 2.39 -29.64 -17.72
CA GLN A 438 2.38 -30.62 -16.63
C GLN A 438 1.03 -30.59 -15.89
N THR A 439 0.50 -29.38 -15.68
CA THR A 439 -0.75 -29.17 -14.92
C THR A 439 -1.78 -28.41 -15.75
N LEU A 440 -2.98 -28.98 -15.87
CA LEU A 440 -4.16 -28.34 -16.46
C LEU A 440 -5.30 -28.32 -15.44
N GLU A 441 -5.75 -27.12 -15.09
CA GLU A 441 -6.87 -26.92 -14.19
C GLU A 441 -7.96 -26.07 -14.86
N SER A 442 -9.20 -26.55 -14.81
CA SER A 442 -10.38 -25.86 -15.33
C SER A 442 -11.51 -25.93 -14.31
N ILE A 443 -11.81 -24.80 -13.67
CA ILE A 443 -12.84 -24.69 -12.63
C ILE A 443 -13.88 -23.65 -13.03
N ASN A 444 -15.15 -24.07 -13.06
CA ASN A 444 -16.27 -23.14 -13.19
C ASN A 444 -16.87 -22.89 -11.81
N ASN A 445 -16.55 -21.77 -11.17
CA ASN A 445 -17.23 -21.47 -9.91
C ASN A 445 -18.67 -21.00 -10.13
N GLY A 446 -19.07 -20.69 -11.37
CA GLY A 446 -20.38 -20.18 -11.82
C GLY A 446 -21.62 -20.85 -11.23
N ALA A 447 -22.67 -20.07 -10.95
CA ALA A 447 -23.99 -20.61 -10.55
C ALA A 447 -24.59 -21.56 -11.60
N PHE A 448 -24.28 -21.35 -12.88
CA PHE A 448 -24.69 -22.21 -13.98
C PHE A 448 -23.52 -23.07 -14.47
N ILE A 449 -23.78 -24.37 -14.62
CA ILE A 449 -22.86 -25.29 -15.30
C ILE A 449 -22.72 -24.87 -16.78
N LYS A 450 -21.49 -24.71 -17.25
CA LYS A 450 -21.17 -24.29 -18.63
C LYS A 450 -20.46 -25.38 -19.42
N LYS A 451 -20.31 -25.18 -20.72
CA LYS A 451 -19.73 -26.20 -21.61
C LYS A 451 -18.20 -26.20 -21.51
N LEU A 452 -17.60 -27.38 -21.40
CA LEU A 452 -16.16 -27.58 -21.59
C LEU A 452 -15.94 -28.52 -22.78
N GLU A 453 -15.01 -28.13 -23.66
CA GLU A 453 -14.69 -28.91 -24.85
C GLU A 453 -13.18 -28.94 -25.14
N PHE A 454 -12.61 -30.15 -25.29
CA PHE A 454 -11.24 -30.39 -25.74
C PHE A 454 -11.25 -31.12 -27.09
N LYS A 455 -11.06 -30.37 -28.18
CA LYS A 455 -10.97 -30.87 -29.55
C LYS A 455 -9.51 -30.96 -29.98
N GLN A 456 -8.98 -32.17 -30.19
CA GLN A 456 -7.63 -32.37 -30.74
C GLN A 456 -6.50 -31.68 -29.93
N VAL A 457 -6.61 -31.66 -28.60
CA VAL A 457 -5.58 -31.13 -27.70
C VAL A 457 -4.46 -32.15 -27.53
N LYS A 458 -3.19 -31.73 -27.62
CA LYS A 458 -2.01 -32.56 -27.39
C LYS A 458 -1.15 -32.00 -26.26
N ALA A 459 -1.00 -32.73 -25.17
CA ALA A 459 -0.16 -32.36 -24.03
C ALA A 459 0.64 -33.59 -23.51
N PRO A 460 1.74 -33.97 -24.17
CA PRO A 460 2.42 -35.24 -23.90
C PRO A 460 3.08 -35.34 -22.52
N LYS A 461 3.32 -34.19 -21.85
CA LYS A 461 3.92 -34.15 -20.51
C LYS A 461 2.89 -33.94 -19.39
N LEU A 462 1.60 -33.92 -19.70
CA LEU A 462 0.56 -33.66 -18.71
C LEU A 462 0.56 -34.75 -17.63
N THR A 463 0.74 -34.36 -16.38
CA THR A 463 0.74 -35.25 -15.21
C THR A 463 -0.52 -35.11 -14.38
N GLU A 464 -1.10 -33.90 -14.33
CA GLU A 464 -2.26 -33.57 -13.50
C GLU A 464 -3.34 -32.84 -14.30
N LEU A 465 -4.56 -33.35 -14.20
CA LEU A 465 -5.76 -32.74 -14.78
C LEU A 465 -6.83 -32.56 -13.71
N THR A 466 -7.31 -31.33 -13.53
CA THR A 466 -8.44 -31.02 -12.66
C THR A 466 -9.54 -30.31 -13.45
N ILE A 467 -10.76 -30.85 -13.41
CA ILE A 467 -11.95 -30.26 -14.00
C ILE A 467 -13.06 -30.20 -12.94
N ARG A 468 -13.69 -29.04 -12.74
CA ARG A 468 -14.80 -28.90 -11.78
C ARG A 468 -15.95 -28.09 -12.34
N ASN A 469 -17.19 -28.51 -12.04
CA ASN A 469 -18.43 -27.75 -12.29
C ASN A 469 -18.73 -27.44 -13.78
N TYR A 470 -18.37 -28.34 -14.70
CA TYR A 470 -18.62 -28.19 -16.14
C TYR A 470 -19.58 -29.26 -16.70
N ASN A 471 -20.29 -28.90 -17.77
CA ASN A 471 -20.92 -29.84 -18.69
C ASN A 471 -19.90 -30.17 -19.77
N ILE A 472 -19.27 -31.33 -19.63
CA ILE A 472 -18.18 -31.78 -20.46
C ILE A 472 -18.79 -32.40 -21.71
N LEU A 473 -18.86 -31.64 -22.81
CA LEU A 473 -19.49 -32.11 -24.04
C LEU A 473 -18.61 -33.05 -24.85
N SER A 474 -17.31 -32.78 -24.82
CA SER A 474 -16.29 -33.56 -25.50
C SER A 474 -15.01 -33.36 -24.75
N VAL A 475 -14.50 -34.43 -24.17
CA VAL A 475 -13.07 -34.55 -24.00
C VAL A 475 -12.63 -35.53 -25.06
N GLY A 476 -11.79 -35.11 -26.00
CA GLY A 476 -11.13 -36.05 -26.89
C GLY A 476 -10.57 -37.23 -26.09
N PRO A 477 -10.50 -38.43 -26.67
CA PRO A 477 -10.30 -39.66 -25.91
C PRO A 477 -9.07 -39.53 -25.02
N PHE A 478 -9.28 -39.50 -23.69
CA PHE A 478 -8.19 -39.51 -22.73
C PHE A 478 -7.48 -40.86 -22.86
N THR A 479 -6.45 -40.88 -23.69
CA THR A 479 -5.74 -42.09 -24.07
C THR A 479 -4.27 -41.89 -23.77
N ASN A 480 -3.58 -42.99 -23.44
CA ASN A 480 -2.13 -43.01 -23.27
C ASN A 480 -1.38 -42.43 -24.49
N ARG A 481 -1.99 -42.50 -25.68
CA ARG A 481 -1.42 -41.92 -26.91
C ARG A 481 -1.36 -40.39 -26.89
N ILE A 482 -2.31 -39.74 -26.22
CA ILE A 482 -2.44 -38.27 -26.17
C ILE A 482 -1.83 -37.71 -24.87
N TYR A 483 -2.00 -38.41 -23.75
CA TYR A 483 -1.50 -38.02 -22.42
C TYR A 483 -0.71 -39.17 -21.76
N PRO A 484 0.47 -39.56 -22.28
CA PRO A 484 1.20 -40.74 -21.81
C PRO A 484 1.72 -40.62 -20.36
N LYS A 485 1.85 -39.41 -19.83
CA LYS A 485 2.38 -39.14 -18.48
C LYS A 485 1.30 -38.83 -17.44
N LEU A 486 0.02 -38.95 -17.78
CA LEU A 486 -1.07 -38.55 -16.90
C LEU A 486 -1.17 -39.49 -15.70
N LYS A 487 -0.98 -38.95 -14.49
CA LYS A 487 -1.00 -39.70 -13.23
C LYS A 487 -2.26 -39.44 -12.40
N SER A 488 -2.83 -38.24 -12.51
CA SER A 488 -3.93 -37.77 -11.68
C SER A 488 -5.01 -37.09 -12.50
N ILE A 489 -6.27 -37.53 -12.32
CA ILE A 489 -7.45 -36.90 -12.91
C ILE A 489 -8.46 -36.67 -11.79
N LYS A 490 -8.85 -35.41 -11.58
CA LYS A 490 -9.91 -35.00 -10.65
C LYS A 490 -11.05 -34.38 -11.46
N ILE A 491 -12.20 -35.04 -11.52
CA ILE A 491 -13.41 -34.52 -12.17
C ILE A 491 -14.49 -34.46 -11.10
N LYS A 492 -14.88 -33.26 -10.67
CA LYS A 492 -15.89 -33.09 -9.61
C LYS A 492 -17.09 -32.29 -10.09
N ASN A 493 -18.30 -32.74 -9.75
CA ASN A 493 -19.56 -32.04 -10.02
C ASN A 493 -19.70 -31.65 -11.51
N CYS A 494 -19.36 -32.60 -12.39
CA CYS A 494 -19.42 -32.39 -13.84
C CYS A 494 -20.56 -33.21 -14.45
N LYS A 495 -21.22 -32.66 -15.47
CA LYS A 495 -22.19 -33.39 -16.29
C LYS A 495 -21.47 -33.94 -17.51
N ILE A 496 -21.54 -35.25 -17.73
CA ILE A 496 -20.94 -35.93 -18.88
C ILE A 496 -22.08 -36.58 -19.68
N PRO A 497 -22.32 -36.16 -20.94
CA PRO A 497 -23.36 -36.76 -21.77
C PRO A 497 -23.11 -38.26 -22.01
N THR A 498 -24.19 -39.04 -22.10
CA THR A 498 -24.18 -40.43 -22.52
C THR A 498 -23.50 -40.55 -23.88
N GLY A 499 -22.35 -41.25 -23.94
CA GLY A 499 -21.55 -41.43 -25.16
C GLY A 499 -20.10 -40.92 -25.07
N VAL A 500 -19.76 -40.05 -24.10
CA VAL A 500 -18.37 -39.65 -23.83
C VAL A 500 -17.69 -40.74 -23.01
N LYS A 501 -16.92 -41.62 -23.66
CA LYS A 501 -16.13 -42.65 -22.96
C LYS A 501 -14.85 -42.06 -22.38
N ILE A 502 -14.78 -41.92 -21.06
CA ILE A 502 -13.51 -41.83 -20.35
C ILE A 502 -12.92 -43.25 -20.32
N VAL A 503 -12.02 -43.56 -21.26
CA VAL A 503 -11.35 -44.87 -21.29
C VAL A 503 -10.44 -44.97 -20.06
N ARG A 504 -10.59 -46.02 -19.26
CA ARG A 504 -9.75 -46.26 -18.08
C ARG A 504 -8.28 -46.34 -18.51
N PHE A 505 -7.43 -45.51 -17.91
CA PHE A 505 -5.99 -45.66 -18.04
C PHE A 505 -5.51 -46.80 -17.16
N LYS A 506 -4.52 -47.56 -17.63
CA LYS A 506 -3.81 -48.55 -16.81
C LYS A 506 -2.91 -47.92 -15.72
N ILE A 507 -2.64 -46.60 -15.77
CA ILE A 507 -1.61 -45.90 -14.97
C ILE A 507 -2.22 -44.87 -13.98
N LEU A 508 -3.54 -44.72 -13.94
CA LEU A 508 -4.16 -43.75 -13.02
C LEU A 508 -4.22 -44.33 -11.60
N GLU A 509 -3.45 -43.75 -10.68
CA GLU A 509 -3.44 -44.14 -9.26
C GLU A 509 -4.53 -43.43 -8.46
N ASN A 510 -4.99 -42.25 -8.91
CA ASN A 510 -5.97 -41.42 -8.21
C ASN A 510 -7.03 -40.89 -9.20
N ILE A 511 -8.16 -41.59 -9.27
CA ILE A 511 -9.36 -41.15 -10.00
C ILE A 511 -10.40 -40.78 -8.94
N ASP A 512 -10.69 -39.49 -8.85
CA ASP A 512 -11.75 -38.94 -8.01
C ASP A 512 -12.80 -38.33 -8.96
N VAL A 513 -13.83 -39.13 -9.24
CA VAL A 513 -14.94 -38.81 -10.15
C VAL A 513 -16.22 -38.89 -9.31
N ASP A 514 -16.67 -37.72 -8.87
CA ASP A 514 -17.92 -37.50 -8.10
C ASP A 514 -18.98 -36.81 -8.96
#